data_AF-A0A2K3L7U4-F1
#
_entry.id   AF-A0A2K3L7U4-F1
#
_cell.length_a   1.000
_cell.length_b   1.000
_cell.length_c   1.000
_cell.angle_alpha   90.00
_cell.angle_beta   90.00
_cell.angle_gamma   90.00
#
_symmetry.space_group_name_H-M   'P 1'
#
loop_
_entity.id
_entity.type
_entity.pdbx_description
1 polymer ?
#
loop_
_entity_poly.entity_id
_entity_poly.type
_entity_poly.pdbx_seq_one_letter_code
_entity_poly.pdbx_strand_id
1 'polypeptide(L)'
;EAFFDYLRGLDCSDVEVYAIPEGSVVFPKIPLLRVEGPVAVVQLLETPFVNLINFASLVSTNAARHRKVAGKSKTLLEFGLRRAQGPDGGVGASKYCYIGGFDATSNVAAGKLFGIPLRGTHSHAFVSSYMSLDEITDKSLRRKDGSSTCEDFVSVVQTWLSKIQDE
;
A
#
# COMPACT_ATOMS: atom_id res chain seq x y z
N GLU A 1 -33.24 29.03 -9.95
CA GLU A 1 -33.30 27.86 -10.85
C GLU A 1 -32.11 27.84 -11.82
N ALA A 2 -31.89 28.90 -12.62
CA ALA A 2 -30.79 28.96 -13.61
C ALA A 2 -29.39 28.54 -13.11
N PHE A 3 -28.98 28.92 -11.89
CA PHE A 3 -27.70 28.49 -11.33
C PHE A 3 -27.61 26.96 -11.10
N PHE A 4 -28.67 26.33 -10.62
CA PHE A 4 -28.70 24.88 -10.43
C PHE A 4 -28.75 24.14 -11.77
N ASP A 5 -29.42 24.72 -12.78
CA ASP A 5 -29.40 24.17 -14.14
C ASP A 5 -27.99 24.22 -14.73
N TYR A 6 -27.27 25.33 -14.53
CA TYR A 6 -25.85 25.44 -14.85
C TYR A 6 -25.01 24.37 -14.13
N LEU A 7 -25.19 24.19 -12.80
CA LEU A 7 -24.47 23.17 -12.05
C LEU A 7 -24.76 21.73 -12.51
N ARG A 8 -25.99 21.44 -12.96
CA ARG A 8 -26.33 20.12 -13.51
C ARG A 8 -25.70 19.86 -14.88
N GLY A 9 -25.43 20.92 -15.64
CA GLY A 9 -24.75 20.84 -16.94
C GLY A 9 -23.23 20.98 -16.87
N LEU A 10 -22.65 21.14 -15.67
CA LEU A 10 -21.21 21.26 -15.51
C LEU A 10 -20.51 19.95 -15.84
N ASP A 11 -19.48 20.05 -16.69
CA ASP A 11 -18.52 18.98 -16.93
C ASP A 11 -17.09 19.56 -17.04
N CYS A 12 -16.13 18.71 -17.38
CA CYS A 12 -14.73 19.09 -17.57
C CYS A 12 -14.30 19.00 -19.05
N SER A 13 -15.23 19.06 -20.02
CA SER A 13 -14.90 18.84 -21.43
C SER A 13 -13.95 19.90 -21.99
N ASP A 14 -14.12 21.15 -21.55
CA ASP A 14 -13.35 22.31 -21.99
C ASP A 14 -12.15 22.61 -21.08
N VAL A 15 -11.72 21.61 -20.28
CA VAL A 15 -10.57 21.73 -19.37
C VAL A 15 -9.35 21.05 -19.97
N GLU A 16 -8.27 21.80 -20.12
CA GLU A 16 -6.95 21.28 -20.48
C GLU A 16 -6.04 21.20 -19.27
N VAL A 17 -5.29 20.11 -19.15
CA VAL A 17 -4.39 19.84 -18.02
C VAL A 17 -2.99 19.52 -18.52
N TYR A 18 -2.01 20.29 -18.06
CA TYR A 18 -0.59 20.08 -18.31
C TYR A 18 0.09 19.71 -16.99
N ALA A 19 0.76 18.56 -16.95
CA ALA A 19 1.37 18.04 -15.73
C ALA A 19 2.80 17.57 -15.98
N ILE A 20 3.65 17.67 -14.97
CA ILE A 20 4.90 16.93 -14.92
C ILE A 20 4.64 15.41 -14.78
N PRO A 21 5.47 14.55 -15.39
CA PRO A 21 5.33 13.09 -15.22
C PRO A 21 5.52 12.66 -13.76
N GLU A 22 4.73 11.68 -13.30
CA GLU A 22 4.92 11.06 -11.97
C GLU A 22 6.34 10.50 -11.83
N GLY A 23 6.94 10.66 -10.63
CA GLY A 23 8.33 10.25 -10.35
C GLY A 23 9.39 11.31 -10.67
N SER A 24 9.01 12.43 -11.30
CA SER A 24 9.90 13.56 -11.52
C SER A 24 10.30 14.23 -10.20
N VAL A 25 11.54 14.69 -10.11
CA VAL A 25 12.00 15.54 -8.99
C VAL A 25 11.56 16.98 -9.22
N VAL A 26 10.96 17.59 -8.21
CA VAL A 26 10.36 18.92 -8.30
C VAL A 26 10.89 19.81 -7.19
N PHE A 27 10.88 21.12 -7.43
CA PHE A 27 11.41 22.12 -6.50
C PHE A 27 10.35 23.17 -6.17
N PRO A 28 10.49 23.87 -5.03
CA PRO A 28 9.59 24.95 -4.66
C PRO A 28 9.50 26.01 -5.77
N LYS A 29 8.29 26.57 -5.95
CA LYS A 29 7.99 27.62 -6.94
C LYS A 29 8.09 27.19 -8.41
N ILE A 30 8.12 25.89 -8.68
CA ILE A 30 7.94 25.32 -10.02
C ILE A 30 6.52 24.76 -10.12
N PRO A 31 5.74 25.09 -11.17
CA PRO A 31 4.40 24.55 -11.35
C PRO A 31 4.45 23.04 -11.58
N LEU A 32 3.66 22.28 -10.81
CA LEU A 32 3.47 20.84 -11.00
C LEU A 32 2.34 20.55 -12.00
N LEU A 33 1.32 21.42 -11.98
CA LEU A 33 0.11 21.30 -12.77
C LEU A 33 -0.26 22.69 -13.29
N ARG A 34 -0.66 22.78 -14.56
CA ARG A 34 -1.33 23.95 -15.13
C ARG A 34 -2.67 23.48 -15.68
N VAL A 35 -3.74 24.16 -15.27
CA VAL A 35 -5.12 23.85 -15.65
C VAL A 35 -5.69 25.06 -16.37
N GLU A 36 -6.19 24.87 -17.58
CA GLU A 36 -6.75 25.92 -18.44
C GLU A 36 -8.20 25.54 -18.77
N GLY A 37 -9.11 26.52 -18.78
CA GLY A 37 -10.53 26.28 -19.04
C GLY A 37 -11.46 27.33 -18.44
N PRO A 38 -12.78 27.11 -18.47
CA PRO A 38 -13.76 28.04 -17.91
C PRO A 38 -13.55 28.26 -16.41
N VAL A 39 -13.50 29.53 -15.99
CA VAL A 39 -13.10 29.95 -14.64
C VAL A 39 -13.84 29.21 -13.53
N ALA A 40 -15.15 29.01 -13.68
CA ALA A 40 -15.97 28.35 -12.68
C ALA A 40 -15.62 26.86 -12.51
N VAL A 41 -15.23 26.17 -13.59
CA VAL A 41 -14.86 24.75 -13.56
C VAL A 41 -13.47 24.59 -12.95
N VAL A 42 -12.49 25.32 -13.47
CA VAL A 42 -11.10 25.21 -13.01
C VAL A 42 -10.96 25.62 -11.53
N GLN A 43 -11.78 26.56 -11.06
CA GLN A 43 -11.82 26.95 -9.66
C GLN A 43 -12.37 25.82 -8.75
N LEU A 44 -13.37 25.06 -9.21
CA LEU A 44 -13.89 23.91 -8.47
C LEU A 44 -12.87 22.76 -8.39
N LEU A 45 -12.00 22.64 -9.40
CA LEU A 45 -10.95 21.62 -9.46
C LEU A 45 -9.75 21.90 -8.56
N GLU A 46 -9.61 23.12 -8.02
CA GLU A 46 -8.49 23.48 -7.13
C GLU A 46 -8.41 22.55 -5.91
N THR A 47 -9.51 22.43 -5.16
CA THR A 47 -9.57 21.63 -3.93
C THR A 47 -9.17 20.16 -4.15
N PRO A 48 -9.78 19.41 -5.09
CA PRO A 48 -9.41 18.02 -5.32
C PRO A 48 -7.97 17.87 -5.83
N PHE A 49 -7.50 18.73 -6.73
CA PHE A 49 -6.10 18.64 -7.20
C PHE A 49 -5.09 18.89 -6.09
N VAL A 50 -5.30 19.92 -5.27
CA VAL A 50 -4.42 20.24 -4.14
C VAL A 50 -4.41 19.09 -3.13
N ASN A 51 -5.56 18.46 -2.86
CA ASN A 51 -5.64 17.30 -1.97
C ASN A 51 -4.84 16.09 -2.50
N LEU A 52 -5.10 15.71 -3.75
CA LEU A 52 -4.50 14.53 -4.38
C LEU A 52 -2.98 14.70 -4.55
N ILE A 53 -2.52 15.84 -5.06
CA ILE A 53 -1.12 16.09 -5.39
C ILE A 53 -0.27 16.24 -4.12
N ASN A 54 -0.76 16.94 -3.11
CA ASN A 54 0.00 17.13 -1.87
C ASN A 54 0.24 15.81 -1.15
N PHE A 55 -0.80 14.99 -0.99
CA PHE A 55 -0.66 13.70 -0.32
C PHE A 55 0.28 12.77 -1.09
N ALA A 56 0.09 12.65 -2.41
CA ALA A 56 0.91 11.82 -3.28
C ALA A 56 2.40 12.20 -3.21
N SER A 57 2.69 13.49 -3.35
CA SER A 57 4.05 14.03 -3.37
C SER A 57 4.74 13.89 -2.03
N LEU A 58 4.01 14.14 -0.93
CA LEU A 58 4.53 14.01 0.44
C LEU A 58 4.93 12.56 0.74
N VAL A 59 4.04 11.60 0.46
CA VAL A 59 4.29 10.17 0.71
C VAL A 59 5.46 9.68 -0.15
N SER A 60 5.46 10.01 -1.45
CA SER A 60 6.54 9.62 -2.37
C SER A 60 7.90 10.18 -1.92
N THR A 61 7.94 11.45 -1.52
CA THR A 61 9.16 12.10 -1.05
C THR A 61 9.67 11.47 0.25
N ASN A 62 8.77 11.16 1.19
CA ASN A 62 9.18 10.50 2.43
C ASN A 62 9.71 9.09 2.19
N ALA A 63 9.06 8.31 1.32
CA ALA A 63 9.54 7.01 0.91
C ALA A 63 10.92 7.08 0.23
N ALA A 64 11.15 8.08 -0.64
CA ALA A 64 12.45 8.32 -1.25
C ALA A 64 13.54 8.66 -0.22
N ARG A 65 13.21 9.41 0.85
CA ARG A 65 14.13 9.66 1.96
C ARG A 65 14.49 8.38 2.70
N HIS A 66 13.52 7.51 2.98
CA HIS A 66 13.78 6.20 3.58
C HIS A 66 14.65 5.32 2.68
N ARG A 67 14.35 5.24 1.38
CA ARG A 67 15.20 4.53 0.40
C ARG A 67 16.63 5.06 0.38
N LYS A 68 16.80 6.39 0.40
CA LYS A 68 18.12 7.02 0.41
C LYS A 68 18.94 6.59 1.64
N VAL A 69 18.32 6.53 2.83
CA VAL A 69 18.99 6.13 4.08
C VAL A 69 19.26 4.64 4.12
N ALA A 70 18.28 3.81 3.72
CA ALA A 70 18.41 2.35 3.76
C ALA A 70 19.40 1.79 2.72
N GLY A 71 19.59 2.50 1.61
CA GLY A 71 20.40 2.05 0.48
C GLY A 71 19.66 1.05 -0.43
N LYS A 72 20.27 0.70 -1.57
CA LYS A 72 19.65 -0.18 -2.59
C LYS A 72 19.63 -1.66 -2.22
N SER A 73 20.47 -2.09 -1.29
CA SER A 73 20.62 -3.52 -0.93
C SER A 73 19.57 -4.01 0.06
N LYS A 74 18.82 -3.11 0.70
CA LYS A 74 17.82 -3.45 1.71
C LYS A 74 16.43 -3.48 1.11
N THR A 75 15.65 -4.46 1.50
CA THR A 75 14.23 -4.54 1.14
C THR A 75 13.41 -3.61 2.04
N LEU A 76 12.64 -2.70 1.44
CA LEU A 76 11.72 -1.80 2.12
C LEU A 76 10.28 -2.23 1.85
N LEU A 77 9.51 -2.38 2.93
CA LEU A 77 8.13 -2.87 2.89
C LEU A 77 7.17 -1.83 3.50
N GLU A 78 6.07 -1.56 2.81
CA GLU A 78 5.04 -0.62 3.25
C GLU A 78 3.92 -1.38 3.96
N PHE A 79 3.82 -1.23 5.29
CA PHE A 79 2.80 -1.85 6.16
C PHE A 79 1.96 -0.82 6.96
N GLY A 80 1.80 0.38 6.41
CA GLY A 80 1.11 1.52 7.00
C GLY A 80 -0.41 1.53 6.83
N LEU A 81 -0.99 0.61 6.03
CA LEU A 81 -2.42 0.55 5.68
C LEU A 81 -3.37 0.88 6.86
N ARG A 82 -3.18 0.23 8.01
CA ARG A 82 -4.04 0.38 9.20
C ARG A 82 -3.88 1.69 9.98
N ARG A 83 -3.07 2.64 9.50
CA ARG A 83 -2.97 4.02 10.01
C ARG A 83 -3.09 5.04 8.88
N ALA A 84 -3.28 4.59 7.65
CA ALA A 84 -3.54 5.47 6.53
C ALA A 84 -4.92 6.12 6.69
N GLN A 85 -5.02 7.38 6.27
CA GLN A 85 -6.19 8.20 6.57
C GLN A 85 -7.30 8.03 5.53
N GLY A 86 -8.52 7.75 6.00
CA GLY A 86 -9.68 7.65 5.13
C GLY A 86 -9.72 6.39 4.26
N PRO A 87 -10.76 6.24 3.43
CA PRO A 87 -10.97 5.04 2.61
C PRO A 87 -9.89 4.87 1.53
N ASP A 88 -9.48 5.96 0.88
CA ASP A 88 -8.51 5.91 -0.23
C ASP A 88 -7.06 6.05 0.22
N GLY A 89 -6.80 6.56 1.44
CA GLY A 89 -5.45 6.84 1.90
C GLY A 89 -4.58 5.61 1.99
N GLY A 90 -5.17 4.43 2.27
CA GLY A 90 -4.44 3.17 2.28
C GLY A 90 -3.89 2.79 0.91
N VAL A 91 -4.74 2.84 -0.12
CA VAL A 91 -4.36 2.49 -1.50
C VAL A 91 -3.41 3.54 -2.09
N GLY A 92 -3.72 4.81 -1.88
CA GLY A 92 -2.86 5.92 -2.30
C GLY A 92 -1.48 5.86 -1.66
N ALA A 93 -1.40 5.69 -0.34
CA ALA A 93 -0.12 5.60 0.36
C ALA A 93 0.74 4.45 -0.15
N SER A 94 0.15 3.26 -0.35
CA SER A 94 0.86 2.10 -0.89
C SER A 94 1.43 2.37 -2.29
N LYS A 95 0.64 2.98 -3.19
CA LYS A 95 1.10 3.38 -4.54
C LYS A 95 2.31 4.31 -4.46
N TYR A 96 2.19 5.39 -3.70
CA TYR A 96 3.20 6.44 -3.67
C TYR A 96 4.45 6.05 -2.86
N CYS A 97 4.34 5.17 -1.86
CA CYS A 97 5.51 4.54 -1.24
C CYS A 97 6.31 3.70 -2.23
N TYR A 98 5.61 2.92 -3.08
CA TYR A 98 6.26 2.11 -4.11
C TYR A 98 6.98 2.97 -5.15
N ILE A 99 6.33 4.03 -5.65
CA ILE A 99 6.97 5.02 -6.55
C ILE A 99 8.18 5.67 -5.89
N GLY A 100 8.10 5.99 -4.60
CA GLY A 100 9.21 6.54 -3.82
C GLY A 100 10.36 5.55 -3.57
N GLY A 101 10.21 4.28 -3.95
CA GLY A 101 11.28 3.29 -3.95
C GLY A 101 11.16 2.19 -2.90
N PHE A 102 9.98 1.98 -2.31
CA PHE A 102 9.71 0.75 -1.54
C PHE A 102 9.52 -0.44 -2.49
N ASP A 103 9.79 -1.66 -2.01
CA ASP A 103 9.82 -2.86 -2.87
C ASP A 103 8.50 -3.63 -2.88
N ALA A 104 7.68 -3.50 -1.83
CA ALA A 104 6.40 -4.21 -1.70
C ALA A 104 5.47 -3.57 -0.64
N THR A 105 4.20 -3.97 -0.65
CA THR A 105 3.18 -3.55 0.32
C THR A 105 2.40 -4.75 0.89
N SER A 106 1.80 -4.59 2.07
CA SER A 106 0.77 -5.52 2.57
C SER A 106 -0.63 -5.27 1.99
N ASN A 107 -0.83 -4.15 1.28
CA ASN A 107 -2.14 -3.74 0.79
C ASN A 107 -2.54 -4.48 -0.49
N VAL A 108 -3.39 -5.49 -0.34
CA VAL A 108 -3.87 -6.32 -1.45
C VAL A 108 -4.65 -5.54 -2.51
N ALA A 109 -5.34 -4.46 -2.14
CA ALA A 109 -6.07 -3.62 -3.09
C ALA A 109 -5.10 -2.83 -3.99
N ALA A 110 -4.02 -2.31 -3.41
CA ALA A 110 -2.96 -1.65 -4.17
C ALA A 110 -2.20 -2.65 -5.06
N GLY A 111 -1.94 -3.87 -4.57
CA GLY A 111 -1.38 -4.95 -5.40
C GLY A 111 -2.28 -5.32 -6.59
N LYS A 112 -3.61 -5.40 -6.38
CA LYS A 112 -4.58 -5.69 -7.45
C LYS A 112 -4.66 -4.56 -8.49
N LEU A 113 -4.72 -3.30 -8.05
CA LEU A 113 -4.93 -2.16 -8.94
C LEU A 113 -3.67 -1.73 -9.70
N PHE A 114 -2.51 -1.81 -9.04
CA PHE A 114 -1.25 -1.25 -9.56
C PHE A 114 -0.15 -2.27 -9.79
N GLY A 115 -0.40 -3.56 -9.52
CA GLY A 115 0.59 -4.62 -9.71
C GLY A 115 1.77 -4.55 -8.72
N ILE A 116 1.61 -3.84 -7.60
CA ILE A 116 2.67 -3.68 -6.60
C ILE A 116 2.93 -5.04 -5.93
N PRO A 117 4.20 -5.49 -5.81
CA PRO A 117 4.51 -6.74 -5.14
C PRO A 117 3.94 -6.80 -3.73
N LEU A 118 3.33 -7.93 -3.37
CA LEU A 118 2.71 -8.13 -2.07
C LEU A 118 3.67 -8.86 -1.11
N ARG A 119 3.70 -8.40 0.14
CA ARG A 119 4.39 -9.05 1.25
C ARG A 119 3.53 -8.95 2.51
N GLY A 120 3.46 -10.05 3.26
CA GLY A 120 2.70 -10.14 4.50
C GLY A 120 2.71 -11.57 5.02
N THR A 121 2.69 -11.73 6.34
CA THR A 121 2.64 -13.03 7.01
C THR A 121 1.32 -13.13 7.79
N HIS A 122 1.32 -13.77 8.96
CA HIS A 122 0.21 -13.82 9.88
C HIS A 122 0.26 -12.66 10.90
N SER A 123 -0.86 -12.39 11.56
CA SER A 123 -0.95 -11.35 12.60
C SER A 123 -0.81 -11.94 14.01
N HIS A 124 -0.52 -11.10 15.01
CA HIS A 124 -0.52 -11.53 16.42
C HIS A 124 -1.87 -12.12 16.84
N ALA A 125 -2.99 -11.59 16.33
CA ALA A 125 -4.31 -12.10 16.67
C ALA A 125 -4.53 -13.56 16.25
N PHE A 126 -3.83 -14.00 15.19
CA PHE A 126 -3.85 -15.42 14.78
C PHE A 126 -3.13 -16.30 15.80
N VAL A 127 -2.01 -15.85 16.38
CA VAL A 127 -1.31 -16.63 17.40
C VAL A 127 -2.09 -16.63 18.71
N SER A 128 -2.61 -15.46 19.11
CA SER A 128 -3.37 -15.30 20.36
C SER A 128 -4.76 -15.95 20.35
N SER A 129 -5.25 -16.42 19.21
CA SER A 129 -6.53 -17.12 19.14
C SER A 129 -6.44 -18.58 19.56
N TYR A 130 -5.24 -19.14 19.73
CA TYR A 130 -5.03 -20.53 20.16
C TYR A 130 -4.62 -20.58 21.63
N MET A 131 -5.31 -21.39 22.44
CA MET A 131 -4.97 -21.60 23.86
C MET A 131 -4.14 -22.86 24.09
N SER A 132 -4.26 -23.87 23.22
CA SER A 132 -3.41 -25.06 23.24
C SER A 132 -3.22 -25.65 21.83
N LEU A 133 -2.28 -26.60 21.72
CA LEU A 133 -2.04 -27.37 20.49
C LEU A 133 -3.21 -28.30 20.13
N ASP A 134 -4.14 -28.55 21.06
CA ASP A 134 -5.29 -29.43 20.83
C ASP A 134 -6.33 -28.79 19.91
N GLU A 135 -6.30 -27.47 19.77
CA GLU A 135 -7.14 -26.70 18.85
C GLU A 135 -6.68 -26.82 17.38
N ILE A 136 -5.50 -27.38 17.13
CA ILE A 136 -5.00 -27.63 15.77
C ILE A 136 -5.71 -28.87 15.20
N THR A 137 -6.64 -28.62 14.27
CA THR A 137 -7.47 -29.66 13.65
C THR A 137 -6.70 -30.50 12.63
N ASP A 138 -5.92 -29.86 11.76
CA ASP A 138 -5.06 -30.53 10.79
C ASP A 138 -3.61 -30.51 11.27
N LYS A 139 -3.12 -31.68 11.69
CA LYS A 139 -1.75 -31.89 12.15
C LYS A 139 -0.86 -32.43 11.05
N SER A 140 -1.41 -32.71 9.88
CA SER A 140 -0.65 -33.31 8.79
C SER A 140 0.20 -32.27 8.06
N LEU A 141 1.41 -32.66 7.64
CA LEU A 141 2.27 -31.82 6.82
C LEU A 141 2.86 -32.63 5.67
N ARG A 142 2.50 -32.23 4.44
CA ARG A 142 3.06 -32.83 3.22
C ARG A 142 4.46 -32.28 2.95
N ARG A 143 5.39 -33.16 2.58
CA ARG A 143 6.72 -32.74 2.13
C ARG A 143 6.65 -31.91 0.85
N LYS A 144 7.62 -31.01 0.69
CA LYS A 144 7.74 -30.10 -0.47
C LYS A 144 7.84 -30.85 -1.81
N ASP A 145 8.52 -31.99 -1.83
CA ASP A 145 8.69 -32.85 -3.00
C ASP A 145 7.47 -33.74 -3.29
N GLY A 146 6.47 -33.75 -2.41
CA GLY A 146 5.27 -34.58 -2.53
C GLY A 146 5.49 -36.07 -2.24
N SER A 147 6.68 -36.47 -1.79
CA SER A 147 7.04 -37.89 -1.62
C SER A 147 6.32 -38.57 -0.45
N SER A 148 6.00 -37.81 0.60
CA SER A 148 5.31 -38.32 1.77
C SER A 148 4.59 -37.23 2.55
N THR A 149 3.68 -37.66 3.43
CA THR A 149 2.97 -36.83 4.39
C THR A 149 3.35 -37.27 5.80
N CYS A 150 3.69 -36.31 6.66
CA CYS A 150 3.78 -36.53 8.09
C CYS A 150 2.37 -36.37 8.67
N GLU A 151 1.79 -37.43 9.21
CA GLU A 151 0.40 -37.39 9.72
C GLU A 151 0.26 -36.55 11.00
N ASP A 152 1.32 -36.43 11.79
CA ASP A 152 1.34 -35.64 13.03
C ASP A 152 2.63 -34.82 13.15
N PHE A 153 2.61 -33.65 12.52
CA PHE A 153 3.68 -32.68 12.57
C PHE A 153 3.80 -32.00 13.94
N VAL A 154 2.71 -31.91 14.71
CA VAL A 154 2.71 -31.27 16.03
C VAL A 154 3.58 -32.06 17.00
N SER A 155 3.47 -33.39 17.01
CA SER A 155 4.33 -34.27 17.82
C SER A 155 5.81 -34.15 17.45
N VAL A 156 6.11 -33.98 16.15
CA VAL A 156 7.49 -33.73 15.67
C VAL A 156 8.02 -32.41 16.23
N VAL A 157 7.23 -31.33 16.19
CA VAL A 157 7.60 -30.02 16.75
C VAL A 157 7.86 -30.11 18.25
N GLN A 158 7.02 -30.81 19.02
CA GLN A 158 7.22 -31.02 20.46
C GLN A 158 8.52 -31.79 20.76
N THR A 159 8.82 -32.83 19.97
CA THR A 159 10.06 -33.59 20.12
C THR A 159 11.30 -32.71 19.93
N TRP A 160 11.26 -31.80 18.94
CA TRP A 160 12.34 -30.85 18.71
C TRP A 160 12.41 -29.76 19.78
N LEU A 161 11.25 -29.32 20.29
CA LEU A 161 11.19 -28.35 21.38
C LEU A 161 11.92 -28.86 22.62
N SER A 162 11.67 -30.12 23.04
CA SER A 162 12.38 -30.72 24.18
C SER A 162 13.88 -30.74 23.96
N LYS A 163 14.35 -31.14 22.77
CA LYS A 163 15.79 -31.15 22.45
C LYS A 163 16.45 -29.77 22.54
N ILE A 164 15.74 -28.72 22.12
CA ILE A 164 16.25 -27.34 22.18
C ILE A 164 16.25 -26.80 23.62
N GLN A 165 15.35 -27.30 24.49
CA GLN A 165 15.29 -26.91 25.90
C GLN A 165 16.34 -27.60 26.77
N ASP A 166 16.79 -28.80 26.36
CA ASP A 166 17.80 -29.60 27.06
C ASP A 166 19.25 -29.20 26.70
N GLU A 167 19.46 -28.32 25.71
CA GLU A 167 20.75 -27.69 25.34
C GLU A 167 20.95 -26.33 26.02
#